data_AF-A0A7W8LJB1-F1
#
_entry.id   AF-A0A7W8LJB1-F1
#
_cell.length_a   1.000
_cell.length_b   1.000
_cell.length_c   1.000
_cell.angle_alpha   90.00
_cell.angle_beta   90.00
_cell.angle_gamma   90.00
#
_symmetry.space_group_name_H-M   'P 1'
#
loop_
_entity.id
_entity.type
_entity.pdbx_description
1 polymer ?
#
loop_
_entity_poly.entity_id
_entity_poly.type
_entity_poly.pdbx_seq_one_letter_code
_entity_poly.pdbx_strand_id
1 'polypeptide(L)' 'MLQMVASDRGVAALPRWLAEEYADCMPVVSVKLGKTGIAKQIFLGTREADASLDYLHSFVEFARKSSWKGSKPRR' A
#
# COMPACT_ATOMS: atom_id res chain seq x y z
N MET A 1 6.57 -16.02 -3.19
CA MET A 1 7.62 -14.98 -3.21
C MET A 1 8.07 -14.57 -1.80
N LEU A 2 7.19 -14.04 -0.93
CA LEU A 2 7.59 -13.61 0.43
C LEU A 2 8.22 -14.71 1.29
N GLN A 3 7.76 -15.96 1.17
CA GLN A 3 8.39 -17.11 1.83
C GLN A 3 9.86 -17.32 1.41
N MET A 4 10.23 -16.98 0.17
CA MET A 4 11.62 -17.03 -0.28
C MET A 4 12.44 -15.92 0.39
N VAL A 5 11.89 -14.71 0.49
CA VAL A 5 12.54 -13.58 1.20
C VAL A 5 12.73 -13.92 2.68
N ALA A 6 11.71 -14.47 3.34
CA ALA A 6 11.77 -14.93 4.73
C ALA A 6 12.72 -16.12 4.95
N SER A 7 13.10 -16.82 3.87
CA SER A 7 14.10 -17.90 3.89
C SER A 7 15.48 -17.45 3.40
N ASP A 8 15.73 -16.14 3.31
CA ASP A 8 16.97 -15.54 2.79
C ASP A 8 17.33 -15.96 1.35
N ARG A 9 16.34 -16.32 0.53
CA ARG A 9 16.50 -16.76 -0.86
C ARG A 9 16.20 -15.67 -1.90
N GLY A 10 16.19 -14.41 -1.49
CA GLY A 10 16.02 -13.29 -2.42
C GLY A 10 15.41 -12.05 -1.79
N VAL A 11 15.11 -11.06 -2.63
CA VAL A 11 14.49 -9.79 -2.25
C VAL A 11 13.26 -9.54 -3.12
N ALA A 12 12.32 -8.74 -2.61
CA ALA A 12 11.13 -8.33 -3.35
C ALA A 12 10.87 -6.84 -3.17
N ALA A 13 10.35 -6.19 -4.22
CA ALA A 13 9.87 -4.82 -4.16
C ALA A 13 8.35 -4.81 -3.98
N LEU A 14 7.89 -4.25 -2.87
CA LEU A 14 6.47 -4.13 -2.52
C LEU A 14 6.19 -2.69 -2.06
N PRO A 15 4.92 -2.21 -2.14
CA PRO A 15 4.51 -1.01 -1.43
C PRO A 15 4.83 -1.14 0.06
N ARG A 16 5.31 -0.05 0.68
CA ARG A 16 5.73 -0.05 2.09
C ARG A 16 4.65 -0.59 3.03
N TRP A 17 3.40 -0.13 2.83
CA TRP A 17 2.27 -0.55 3.66
C TRP A 17 2.08 -2.08 3.66
N LEU A 18 2.21 -2.70 2.49
CA LEU A 18 2.05 -4.15 2.34
C LEU A 18 3.23 -4.92 2.95
N ALA A 19 4.46 -4.42 2.76
CA ALA A 19 5.63 -5.02 3.39
C ALA A 19 5.56 -4.96 4.92
N GLU A 20 5.02 -3.87 5.47
CA GLU A 20 4.83 -3.70 6.92
C GLU A 20 3.76 -4.63 7.49
N GLU A 21 2.64 -4.86 6.78
CA GLU A 21 1.63 -5.86 7.19
C GLU A 21 2.21 -7.28 7.30
N TYR A 22 3.03 -7.69 6.33
CA TYR A 22 3.68 -9.00 6.38
C TYR A 22 4.80 -9.08 7.41
N ALA A 23 5.43 -7.97 7.77
CA ALA A 23 6.44 -7.94 8.82
C ALA A 23 5.86 -8.27 10.21
N ASP A 24 4.54 -8.15 10.40
CA ASP A 24 3.88 -8.52 11.65
C ASP A 24 3.70 -10.05 11.80
N CYS A 25 3.76 -10.82 10.70
CA CYS A 25 3.53 -12.26 10.70
C CYS A 25 4.65 -13.10 10.09
N MET A 26 5.66 -12.48 9.48
CA MET A 26 6.80 -13.16 8.85
C MET A 26 8.11 -12.45 9.20
N PRO A 27 9.26 -13.16 9.24
CA PRO A 27 10.57 -12.57 9.49
C PRO A 27 11.07 -11.85 8.24
N VAL A 28 10.44 -10.72 7.90
CA VAL A 28 10.81 -9.86 6.77
C VAL A 28 10.98 -8.43 7.25
N VAL A 29 11.92 -7.70 6.64
CA VAL A 29 12.17 -6.28 6.95
C VAL A 29 12.02 -5.44 5.70
N SER A 30 11.40 -4.27 5.84
CA SER A 30 11.28 -3.31 4.74
C SER A 30 12.52 -2.40 4.69
N VAL A 31 13.02 -2.14 3.49
CA VAL A 31 14.17 -1.24 3.25
C VAL A 31 13.82 -0.21 2.18
N LYS A 32 14.52 0.94 2.20
CA LYS A 32 14.37 1.96 1.15
C LYS A 32 15.07 1.52 -0.13
N LEU A 33 14.39 1.70 -1.27
CA LEU A 33 15.00 1.58 -2.59
C LEU A 33 15.79 2.85 -2.91
N GLY A 34 17.11 2.80 -2.73
CA GLY A 34 18.00 3.97 -2.89
C GLY A 34 17.96 4.93 -1.69
N LYS A 35 18.75 6.01 -1.76
CA LYS A 35 18.94 6.95 -0.64
C LYS A 35 17.64 7.60 -0.17
N THR A 36 16.76 7.96 -1.11
CA THR A 36 15.50 8.66 -0.84
C THR A 36 14.29 7.73 -0.79
N GLY A 37 14.43 6.47 -1.20
CA GLY A 37 13.28 5.61 -1.48
C GLY A 37 12.55 6.00 -2.78
N ILE A 38 11.55 5.21 -3.14
CA ILE A 38 10.66 5.44 -4.28
C ILE A 38 9.23 5.59 -3.75
N ALA A 39 8.66 6.79 -3.86
CA ALA A 39 7.25 7.03 -3.56
C ALA A 39 6.40 6.58 -4.76
N LYS A 40 5.30 5.88 -4.48
CA LYS A 40 4.32 5.44 -5.48
C LYS A 40 2.94 5.98 -5.12
N GLN A 41 2.17 6.32 -6.15
CA GLN A 41 0.80 6.79 -6.02
C GLN A 41 -0.12 5.75 -6.65
N ILE A 42 -1.28 5.52 -6.02
CA ILE A 42 -2.34 4.70 -6.57
C ILE A 42 -3.40 5.66 -7.08
N PHE A 43 -3.63 5.64 -8.39
CA PHE A 43 -4.68 6.41 -9.02
C PHE A 43 -5.96 5.58 -9.11
N LEU A 44 -7.08 6.20 -8.79
CA LEU A 44 -8.41 5.62 -8.95
C LEU A 44 -9.05 6.22 -10.21
N GLY A 45 -9.62 5.38 -11.06
CA GLY A 45 -10.34 5.80 -12.25
C GLY A 45 -11.80 5.39 -12.17
N THR A 46 -12.70 6.26 -12.62
CA THR A 46 -14.12 5.96 -12.81
C THR A 46 -14.49 6.17 -14.27
N ARG A 47 -15.52 5.49 -14.74
CA ARG A 47 -16.07 5.75 -16.07
C ARG A 47 -16.84 7.08 -16.02
N GLU A 48 -16.74 7.88 -17.07
CA GLU A 48 -17.49 9.15 -17.16
C GLU A 48 -19.01 8.95 -17.01
N ALA A 49 -19.55 7.90 -17.63
CA ALA A 49 -20.97 7.54 -17.50
C ALA A 49 -21.40 7.19 -16.07
N ASP A 50 -20.46 6.75 -15.22
CA ASP A 50 -20.74 6.33 -13.85
C ASP A 50 -20.50 7.48 -12.84
N ALA A 51 -20.01 8.64 -13.30
CA ALA A 51 -19.65 9.77 -12.44
C ALA A 51 -20.85 10.37 -11.70
N SER A 52 -22.06 10.22 -12.25
CA SER A 52 -23.31 10.70 -11.64
C SER A 52 -23.99 9.67 -10.74
N LEU A 53 -23.40 8.49 -10.52
CA LEU A 53 -23.99 7.48 -9.63
C LEU A 53 -23.81 7.89 -8.16
N ASP A 54 -24.93 8.16 -7.49
CA ASP A 54 -24.94 8.70 -6.12
C ASP A 54 -24.18 7.82 -5.11
N TYR A 55 -24.25 6.50 -5.24
CA TYR A 55 -23.54 5.58 -4.34
C TYR A 55 -22.03 5.68 -4.54
N LEU A 56 -21.56 5.88 -5.78
CA LEU A 56 -20.15 5.97 -6.10
C LEU A 56 -19.58 7.29 -5.58
N HIS A 57 -20.31 8.39 -5.81
CA HIS A 57 -19.96 9.70 -5.25
C HIS A 57 -19.91 9.66 -3.72
N SER A 58 -20.94 9.09 -3.08
CA SER A 58 -21.01 8.95 -1.61
C SER A 58 -19.87 8.10 -1.06
N PHE A 59 -19.49 7.02 -1.75
CA PHE A 59 -18.36 6.18 -1.37
C PHE A 59 -17.03 6.94 -1.42
N VAL A 60 -16.77 7.70 -2.49
CA VAL A 60 -15.55 8.51 -2.62
C VAL A 60 -15.48 9.57 -1.53
N GLU A 61 -16.59 10.27 -1.26
CA GLU A 61 -16.67 11.25 -0.19
C GLU A 61 -16.45 10.64 1.19
N PHE A 62 -17.01 9.45 1.43
CA PHE A 62 -16.78 8.70 2.66
C PHE A 62 -15.30 8.31 2.82
N ALA A 63 -14.69 7.78 1.76
CA ALA A 63 -13.28 7.39 1.76
C ALA A 63 -12.34 8.58 2.02
N ARG A 64 -12.63 9.76 1.45
CA ARG A 64 -11.85 11.00 1.70
C ARG A 64 -11.89 11.47 3.15
N LYS A 65 -13.00 11.24 3.85
CA LYS A 65 -13.17 11.57 5.28
C LYS A 65 -12.53 10.52 6.20
N SER A 66 -12.23 9.33 5.67
CA SER A 66 -11.59 8.27 6.44
C SER A 66 -10.17 8.69 6.82
N SER A 67 -9.86 8.66 8.11
CA SER A 67 -8.51 8.91 8.61
C SER A 67 -7.66 7.64 8.48
N TRP A 68 -7.17 7.36 7.27
CA TRP A 68 -6.20 6.29 7.07
C TRP A 68 -4.85 6.71 7.69
N LYS A 69 -4.60 6.23 8.91
CA LYS A 69 -3.27 6.27 9.51
C LYS A 69 -2.48 5.14 8.88
N GLY A 70 -1.81 5.43 7.75
CA GLY A 70 -0.98 4.45 7.05
C GLY A 70 0.01 3.76 7.99
N SER A 71 0.49 2.59 7.56
CA SER A 71 1.40 1.75 8.33
C SER A 71 2.59 2.57 8.87
N LYS A 72 2.81 2.50 10.19
CA LYS A 72 3.87 3.27 10.86
C LYS A 72 5.21 2.60 10.58
N PRO A 73 6.23 3.34 10.13
CA PRO A 73 7.54 2.76 9.88
C PRO A 73 8.12 2.21 11.18
N ARG A 74 8.46 0.92 11.20
CA ARG A 74 9.27 0.30 12.24
C ARG A 74 10.70 0.81 12.08
N ARG A 75 11.26 1.41 13.14
CA ARG A 75 12.66 1.88 13.17
C ARG A 75 13.61 0.72 13.31
#